data_AF-A0A822F574-F1
#
_entry.id   AF-A0A822F574-F1
#
_cell.length_a   1.000
_cell.length_b   1.000
_cell.length_c   1.000
_cell.angle_alpha   90.00
_cell.angle_beta   90.00
_cell.angle_gamma   90.00
#
_symmetry.space_group_name_H-M   'P 1'
#
loop_
_entity.id
_entity.type
_entity.pdbx_description
1 polymer ?
#
loop_
_entity_poly.entity_id
_entity_poly.type
_entity_poly.pdbx_seq_one_letter_code
_entity_poly.pdbx_strand_id
1 'polypeptide(L)'
;RTPNYRELALKILKDSIERMLTIKVWGYIDTYWKKVPTFPDPVCFENIMYSGHLLQLLTLYESISGDFTYDIDGFYFVWDKDGDPIAKIHYTTTKLANVIYRQMNEESSAGVSCEPGWVYTICQNHPHLGLQLYDIVRNDKTNFSRIASKWK
;
A
#
# COMPACT_ATOMS: atom_id res chain seq x y z
N ARG A 1 5.90 -16.07 22.85
CA ARG A 1 6.57 -15.42 21.68
C ARG A 1 7.96 -15.00 22.13
N THR A 2 9.00 -15.39 21.41
CA THR A 2 10.41 -15.15 21.78
C THR A 2 10.87 -13.77 21.29
N PRO A 3 11.19 -12.82 22.18
CA PRO A 3 11.68 -11.48 21.80
C PRO A 3 12.96 -11.51 20.93
N ASN A 4 13.72 -12.61 21.00
CA ASN A 4 15.04 -12.76 20.39
C ASN A 4 15.10 -12.59 18.87
N TYR A 5 13.97 -12.69 18.15
CA TYR A 5 13.93 -12.57 16.69
C TYR A 5 13.31 -11.27 16.17
N ARG A 6 13.02 -10.31 17.06
CA ARG A 6 12.43 -9.03 16.66
C ARG A 6 13.25 -8.33 15.57
N GLU A 7 14.55 -8.16 15.80
CA GLU A 7 15.43 -7.44 14.86
C GLU A 7 15.53 -8.13 13.49
N LEU A 8 15.58 -9.47 13.49
CA LEU A 8 15.57 -10.24 12.25
C LEU A 8 14.25 -10.05 11.49
N ALA A 9 13.11 -10.10 12.19
CA ALA A 9 11.80 -9.88 11.59
C ALA A 9 11.67 -8.45 11.03
N LEU A 10 12.14 -7.45 11.76
CA LEU A 10 12.15 -6.05 11.30
C LEU A 10 13.01 -5.88 10.04
N LYS A 11 14.19 -6.51 10.00
CA LYS A 11 15.04 -6.51 8.81
C LYS A 11 14.32 -7.13 7.62
N ILE A 12 13.67 -8.28 7.80
CA ILE A 12 12.93 -8.96 6.72
C ILE A 12 11.78 -8.08 6.22
N LEU A 13 11.03 -7.42 7.12
CA LEU A 13 9.95 -6.51 6.74
C LEU A 13 10.48 -5.32 5.94
N LYS A 14 11.56 -4.69 6.42
CA LYS A 14 12.20 -3.57 5.72
C LYS A 14 12.69 -3.99 4.34
N ASP A 15 13.44 -5.08 4.24
CA ASP A 15 13.93 -5.61 2.96
C ASP A 15 12.77 -5.96 2.01
N SER A 16 11.63 -6.42 2.54
CA SER A 16 10.43 -6.71 1.75
C SER A 16 9.75 -5.44 1.22
N ILE A 17 9.63 -4.40 2.06
CA ILE A 17 9.12 -3.08 1.66
C ILE A 17 9.99 -2.51 0.54
N GLU A 18 11.31 -2.44 0.75
CA GLU A 18 12.25 -1.91 -0.25
C GLU A 18 12.15 -2.65 -1.58
N ARG A 19 12.03 -3.99 -1.54
CA ARG A 19 11.81 -4.78 -2.77
C ARG A 19 10.49 -4.47 -3.44
N MET A 20 9.40 -4.31 -2.68
CA MET A 20 8.10 -3.96 -3.25
C MET A 20 8.11 -2.63 -3.98
N LEU A 21 8.91 -1.65 -3.51
CA LEU A 21 9.02 -0.34 -4.15
C LEU A 21 9.76 -0.37 -5.49
N THR A 22 10.49 -1.45 -5.81
CA THR A 22 11.25 -1.54 -7.06
C THR A 22 10.36 -1.76 -8.28
N ILE A 23 10.70 -1.11 -9.40
CA ILE A 23 9.98 -1.21 -10.68
C ILE A 23 9.77 -2.66 -11.16
N LYS A 24 10.65 -3.58 -10.76
CA LYS A 24 10.56 -5.01 -11.12
C LYS A 24 9.32 -5.69 -10.52
N VAL A 25 8.78 -5.17 -9.42
CA VAL A 25 7.61 -5.74 -8.73
C VAL A 25 6.32 -5.21 -9.33
N TRP A 26 6.20 -3.90 -9.53
CA TRP A 26 4.94 -3.26 -9.93
C TRP A 26 4.94 -2.75 -11.38
N GLY A 27 6.04 -2.92 -12.12
CA GLY A 27 6.19 -2.42 -13.48
C GLY A 27 5.21 -3.02 -14.51
N TYR A 28 4.45 -4.05 -14.13
CA TYR A 28 3.36 -4.61 -14.94
C TYR A 28 2.18 -3.64 -15.10
N ILE A 29 2.13 -2.52 -14.38
CA ILE A 29 1.02 -1.56 -14.44
C ILE A 29 0.79 -0.98 -15.85
N ASP A 30 1.79 -0.97 -16.73
CA ASP A 30 1.62 -0.55 -18.13
C ASP A 30 0.86 -1.57 -18.98
N THR A 31 0.71 -2.79 -18.51
CA THR A 31 -0.11 -3.82 -19.17
C THR A 31 -1.59 -3.55 -18.91
N TYR A 32 -1.95 -3.06 -17.71
CA TYR A 32 -3.35 -2.87 -17.31
C TYR A 32 -3.83 -1.42 -17.38
N TRP A 33 -3.00 -0.45 -16.97
CA TRP A 33 -3.42 0.93 -16.71
C TRP A 33 -2.65 2.00 -17.49
N LYS A 34 -1.92 1.64 -18.57
CA LYS A 34 -1.16 2.60 -19.40
C LYS A 34 -1.99 3.77 -19.97
N LYS A 35 -3.30 3.57 -20.15
CA LYS A 35 -4.21 4.58 -20.69
C LYS A 35 -4.94 5.39 -19.63
N VAL A 36 -4.77 5.07 -18.35
CA VAL A 36 -5.41 5.79 -17.24
C VAL A 36 -4.66 7.12 -17.02
N PRO A 37 -5.35 8.24 -16.73
CA PRO A 37 -4.70 9.55 -16.55
C PRO A 37 -3.65 9.61 -15.43
N THR A 38 -3.73 8.70 -14.46
CA THR A 38 -2.82 8.63 -13.31
C THR A 38 -1.55 7.82 -13.58
N PHE A 39 -1.41 7.21 -14.77
CA PHE A 39 -0.20 6.49 -15.13
C PHE A 39 1.04 7.43 -15.09
N PRO A 40 2.19 6.99 -14.54
CA PRO A 40 2.56 5.64 -14.09
C PRO A 40 2.45 5.42 -12.58
N ASP A 41 1.49 6.05 -11.88
CA ASP A 41 1.29 5.81 -10.44
C ASP A 41 0.70 4.40 -10.20
N PRO A 42 1.40 3.50 -9.49
CA PRO A 42 0.94 2.12 -9.29
C PRO A 42 -0.15 1.95 -8.24
N VAL A 43 -0.48 2.98 -7.46
CA VAL A 43 -1.40 2.87 -6.30
C VAL A 43 -2.55 3.86 -6.33
N CYS A 44 -2.50 4.89 -7.19
CA CYS A 44 -3.54 5.92 -7.26
C CYS A 44 -4.90 5.42 -7.77
N PHE A 45 -4.92 4.35 -8.56
CA PHE A 45 -6.12 3.77 -9.16
C PHE A 45 -6.03 2.24 -9.27
N GLU A 46 -7.04 1.55 -8.74
CA GLU A 46 -7.14 0.09 -8.66
C GLU A 46 -5.88 -0.55 -8.04
N ASN A 47 -5.45 -1.69 -8.58
CA ASN A 47 -4.24 -2.40 -8.16
C ASN A 47 -4.20 -2.71 -6.65
N ILE A 48 -5.37 -3.03 -6.08
CA ILE A 48 -5.56 -3.09 -4.64
C ILE A 48 -4.73 -4.18 -3.95
N MET A 49 -4.43 -5.27 -4.66
CA MET A 49 -3.60 -6.35 -4.13
C MET A 49 -2.21 -5.84 -3.79
N TYR A 50 -1.60 -5.09 -4.72
CA TYR A 50 -0.28 -4.51 -4.54
C TYR A 50 -0.29 -3.39 -3.49
N SER A 51 -1.18 -2.40 -3.66
CA SER A 51 -1.25 -1.25 -2.76
C SER A 51 -1.63 -1.64 -1.33
N GLY A 52 -2.56 -2.59 -1.18
CA GLY A 52 -2.97 -3.16 0.10
C GLY A 52 -1.86 -3.93 0.81
N HIS A 53 -1.11 -4.78 0.08
CA HIS A 53 0.06 -5.45 0.66
C HIS A 53 1.13 -4.48 1.12
N LEU A 54 1.42 -3.46 0.31
CA LEU A 54 2.41 -2.46 0.65
C LEU A 54 1.99 -1.71 1.93
N LEU A 55 0.73 -1.27 2.02
CA LEU A 55 0.21 -0.62 3.22
C LEU A 55 0.31 -1.55 4.44
N GLN A 56 -0.07 -2.82 4.30
CA GLN A 56 0.00 -3.79 5.38
C GLN A 56 1.44 -4.00 5.86
N LEU A 57 2.43 -4.09 4.96
CA LEU A 57 3.83 -4.22 5.35
C LEU A 57 4.36 -2.96 6.05
N LEU A 58 4.06 -1.78 5.51
CA LEU A 58 4.47 -0.49 6.09
C LEU A 58 3.92 -0.35 7.52
N THR A 59 2.62 -0.54 7.70
CA THR A 59 1.97 -0.40 9.00
C THR A 59 2.37 -1.49 9.99
N LEU A 60 2.62 -2.72 9.51
CA LEU A 60 3.18 -3.79 10.34
C LEU A 60 4.60 -3.47 10.80
N TYR A 61 5.46 -2.98 9.89
CA TYR A 61 6.81 -2.52 10.24
C TYR A 61 6.74 -1.44 11.32
N GLU A 62 6.01 -0.35 11.06
CA GLU A 62 5.82 0.76 11.99
C GLU A 62 5.31 0.31 13.37
N SER A 63 4.34 -0.63 13.40
CA SER A 63 3.77 -1.14 14.65
C SER A 63 4.76 -1.91 15.52
N ILE A 64 5.72 -2.62 14.92
CA ILE A 64 6.71 -3.45 15.64
C ILE A 64 7.97 -2.64 15.96
N SER A 65 8.40 -1.79 15.02
CA SER A 65 9.65 -1.04 15.11
C SER A 65 9.50 0.25 15.94
N GLY A 66 8.33 0.92 15.86
CA GLY A 66 8.18 2.32 16.26
C GLY A 66 8.90 3.31 15.34
N ASP A 67 9.43 2.83 14.22
CA ASP A 67 10.12 3.62 13.20
C ASP A 67 9.12 4.08 12.14
N PHE A 68 8.94 5.40 12.04
CA PHE A 68 8.01 6.06 11.13
C PHE A 68 8.69 6.72 9.94
N THR A 69 9.91 6.30 9.58
CA THR A 69 10.67 6.87 8.45
C THR A 69 9.84 6.90 7.15
N TYR A 70 9.10 5.83 6.84
CA TYR A 70 8.24 5.78 5.64
C TYR A 70 7.02 6.71 5.68
N ASP A 71 6.63 7.21 6.85
CA ASP A 71 5.56 8.20 6.99
C ASP A 71 6.10 9.64 7.03
N ILE A 72 7.26 9.83 7.66
CA ILE A 72 7.92 11.13 7.83
C ILE A 72 8.67 11.55 6.57
N ASP A 73 9.61 10.72 6.13
CA ASP A 73 10.44 10.99 4.95
C ASP A 73 9.77 10.50 3.66
N GLY A 74 8.96 9.45 3.79
CA GLY A 74 8.26 8.83 2.67
C GLY A 74 9.15 7.93 1.84
N PHE A 75 8.64 7.58 0.67
CA PHE A 75 9.27 6.73 -0.32
C PHE A 75 8.84 7.15 -1.73
N TYR A 76 9.47 6.56 -2.74
CA TYR A 76 9.22 6.91 -4.13
C TYR A 76 8.90 5.67 -4.96
N PHE A 77 7.88 5.80 -5.81
CA PHE A 77 7.75 4.96 -7.00
C PHE A 77 8.51 5.64 -8.13
N VAL A 78 9.50 4.95 -8.67
CA VAL A 78 10.31 5.42 -9.79
C VAL A 78 9.95 4.58 -11.01
N TRP A 79 9.44 5.23 -12.05
CA TRP A 79 9.17 4.60 -13.34
C TRP A 79 10.39 4.78 -14.26
N ASP A 80 11.18 3.72 -14.45
CA ASP A 80 12.47 3.73 -15.15
C ASP A 80 12.71 2.47 -16.00
N LYS A 81 11.70 2.01 -16.76
CA LYS A 81 11.79 0.74 -17.53
C LYS A 81 12.99 0.63 -18.47
N ASP A 82 13.49 1.75 -18.98
CA ASP A 82 14.62 1.78 -19.93
C ASP A 82 15.94 2.24 -19.28
N GLY A 83 16.01 2.30 -17.95
CA GLY A 83 17.21 2.68 -17.19
C GLY A 83 17.30 4.17 -16.85
N ASP A 84 16.49 5.02 -17.49
CA ASP A 84 16.36 6.45 -17.18
C ASP A 84 15.01 6.74 -16.48
N PRO A 85 14.99 7.41 -15.31
CA PRO A 85 13.74 7.76 -14.63
C PRO A 85 12.88 8.73 -15.43
N ILE A 86 11.69 8.28 -15.84
CA ILE A 86 10.70 9.09 -16.56
C ILE A 86 9.74 9.76 -15.57
N ALA A 87 9.42 9.10 -14.46
CA ALA A 87 8.57 9.66 -13.41
C ALA A 87 9.04 9.22 -12.02
N LYS A 88 8.89 10.12 -11.05
CA LYS A 88 9.20 9.86 -9.64
C LYS A 88 8.04 10.39 -8.79
N ILE A 89 7.35 9.48 -8.11
CA ILE A 89 6.10 9.79 -7.41
C ILE A 89 6.30 9.55 -5.92
N HIS A 90 6.21 10.62 -5.12
CA HIS A 90 6.41 10.57 -3.67
C HIS A 90 5.14 10.11 -2.94
N TYR A 91 5.34 9.20 -1.99
CA TYR A 91 4.32 8.72 -1.08
C TYR A 91 4.83 8.70 0.36
N THR A 92 3.91 8.78 1.30
CA THR A 92 4.11 8.43 2.70
C THR A 92 3.14 7.32 3.07
N THR A 93 3.36 6.61 4.18
CA THR A 93 2.39 5.63 4.70
C THR A 93 0.99 6.25 4.81
N THR A 94 0.89 7.46 5.36
CA THR A 94 -0.37 8.22 5.45
C THR A 94 -0.97 8.54 4.09
N LYS A 95 -0.17 8.98 3.11
CA LYS A 95 -0.70 9.26 1.76
C LYS A 95 -1.24 7.99 1.09
N LEU A 96 -0.55 6.86 1.25
CA LEU A 96 -1.02 5.57 0.73
C LEU A 96 -2.32 5.11 1.40
N ALA A 97 -2.40 5.20 2.73
CA ALA A 97 -3.61 4.88 3.49
C ALA A 97 -4.82 5.72 3.03
N ASN A 98 -4.61 7.03 2.84
CA ASN A 98 -5.64 7.93 2.33
C ASN A 98 -6.11 7.56 0.92
N VAL A 99 -5.17 7.23 0.02
CA VAL A 99 -5.49 6.83 -1.36
C VAL A 99 -6.30 5.53 -1.38
N ILE A 100 -5.92 4.54 -0.59
CA ILE A 100 -6.64 3.26 -0.49
C ILE A 100 -8.03 3.48 0.11
N TYR A 101 -8.11 4.21 1.23
CA TYR A 101 -9.40 4.53 1.87
C TYR A 101 -10.33 5.27 0.92
N ARG A 102 -9.81 6.26 0.18
CA ARG A 102 -10.58 7.03 -0.80
C ARG A 102 -11.19 6.12 -1.87
N GLN A 103 -10.38 5.25 -2.48
CA GLN A 103 -10.86 4.31 -3.50
C GLN A 103 -11.95 3.38 -2.94
N MET A 104 -11.74 2.80 -1.75
CA MET A 104 -12.76 1.98 -1.08
C MET A 104 -14.03 2.80 -0.74
N ASN A 105 -13.89 4.05 -0.35
CA ASN A 105 -15.03 4.87 0.02
C ASN A 105 -15.87 5.32 -1.20
N GLU A 106 -15.21 5.58 -2.34
CA GLU A 106 -15.85 5.92 -3.61
C GLU A 106 -16.63 4.72 -4.19
N GLU A 107 -16.15 3.49 -3.96
CA GLU A 107 -16.80 2.28 -4.44
C GLU A 107 -18.04 1.87 -3.63
N SER A 108 -19.12 1.48 -4.30
CA SER A 108 -20.42 1.19 -3.66
C SER A 108 -20.36 0.04 -2.65
N SER A 109 -19.55 -0.99 -2.94
CA SER A 109 -19.30 -2.14 -2.07
C SER A 109 -18.05 -2.00 -1.21
N ALA A 110 -17.30 -0.90 -1.32
CA ALA A 110 -15.92 -0.79 -0.81
C ALA A 110 -14.91 -1.80 -1.40
N GLY A 111 -15.29 -2.48 -2.48
CA GLY A 111 -14.41 -3.31 -3.28
C GLY A 111 -13.63 -2.47 -4.28
N VAL A 112 -12.31 -2.53 -4.22
CA VAL A 112 -11.44 -1.93 -5.24
C VAL A 112 -10.94 -3.06 -6.13
N SER A 113 -10.82 -2.83 -7.44
CA SER A 113 -10.37 -3.88 -8.34
C SER A 113 -8.88 -4.20 -8.15
N CYS A 114 -8.51 -5.47 -8.30
CA CYS A 114 -7.12 -5.91 -8.41
C CYS A 114 -6.61 -5.67 -9.82
N GLU A 115 -7.31 -6.23 -10.81
CA GLU A 115 -7.19 -5.94 -12.24
C GLU A 115 -8.45 -5.22 -12.72
N PRO A 116 -8.43 -4.54 -13.88
CA PRO A 116 -9.56 -3.74 -14.37
C PRO A 116 -10.90 -4.47 -14.38
N GLY A 117 -11.79 -4.09 -13.45
CA GLY A 117 -13.14 -4.67 -13.31
C GLY A 117 -13.23 -5.97 -12.51
N TRP A 118 -12.14 -6.43 -11.86
CA TRP A 118 -12.13 -7.68 -11.09
C TRP A 118 -11.83 -7.41 -9.60
N VAL A 119 -12.81 -7.69 -8.76
CA VAL A 119 -12.71 -7.54 -7.30
C VAL A 119 -12.66 -8.92 -6.65
N TYR A 120 -11.65 -9.15 -5.80
CA TYR A 120 -11.47 -10.42 -5.09
C TYR A 120 -11.37 -10.20 -3.58
N THR A 121 -12.09 -11.01 -2.81
CA THR A 121 -12.08 -10.97 -1.35
C THR A 121 -10.67 -11.15 -0.77
N ILE A 122 -9.85 -12.02 -1.36
CA ILE A 122 -8.48 -12.26 -0.90
C ILE A 122 -7.61 -11.00 -1.06
N CYS A 123 -7.82 -10.24 -2.15
CA CYS A 123 -7.12 -8.98 -2.36
C CYS A 123 -7.54 -7.95 -1.31
N GLN A 124 -8.83 -7.82 -1.02
CA GLN A 124 -9.38 -6.84 -0.07
C GLN A 124 -8.93 -7.04 1.38
N ASN A 125 -8.54 -8.25 1.80
CA ASN A 125 -8.09 -8.48 3.17
C ASN A 125 -6.85 -7.64 3.55
N HIS A 126 -5.92 -7.45 2.61
CA HIS A 126 -4.68 -6.73 2.84
C HIS A 126 -4.86 -5.24 3.15
N PRO A 127 -5.59 -4.45 2.32
CA PRO A 127 -5.86 -3.06 2.66
C PRO A 127 -6.71 -2.93 3.94
N HIS A 128 -7.66 -3.82 4.21
CA HIS A 128 -8.43 -3.76 5.46
C HIS A 128 -7.54 -3.96 6.70
N LEU A 129 -6.65 -4.95 6.68
CA LEU A 129 -5.67 -5.15 7.77
C LEU A 129 -4.68 -3.98 7.86
N GLY A 130 -4.22 -3.46 6.71
CA GLY A 130 -3.34 -2.29 6.65
C GLY A 130 -3.98 -1.04 7.25
N LEU A 131 -5.25 -0.75 6.92
CA LEU A 131 -5.99 0.39 7.48
C LEU A 131 -6.27 0.22 8.98
N GLN A 132 -6.55 -1.00 9.43
CA GLN A 132 -6.71 -1.29 10.86
C GLN A 132 -5.40 -1.06 11.64
N LEU A 133 -4.28 -1.58 11.14
CA LEU A 133 -2.97 -1.34 11.74
C LEU A 133 -2.60 0.15 11.70
N TYR A 134 -2.92 0.85 10.60
CA TYR A 134 -2.71 2.28 10.48
C TYR A 134 -3.44 3.05 11.57
N ASP A 135 -4.74 2.83 11.76
CA ASP A 135 -5.53 3.51 12.81
C ASP A 135 -4.88 3.28 14.20
N ILE A 136 -4.52 2.03 14.53
CA ILE A 136 -3.87 1.67 15.81
C ILE A 136 -2.53 2.41 15.97
N VAL A 137 -1.67 2.36 14.96
CA VAL A 137 -0.34 2.99 14.99
C VAL A 137 -0.43 4.51 15.11
N ARG A 138 -1.50 5.11 14.59
CA ARG A 138 -1.77 6.56 14.71
C ARG A 138 -2.58 6.92 15.96
N ASN A 139 -2.78 5.98 16.89
CA ASN A 139 -3.58 6.14 18.11
C ASN A 139 -5.03 6.59 17.81
N ASP A 140 -5.67 5.94 16.84
CA ASP A 140 -7.08 6.12 16.47
C ASP A 140 -7.47 7.58 16.14
N LYS A 141 -6.50 8.36 15.66
CA LYS A 141 -6.75 9.72 15.13
C LYS A 141 -7.54 9.71 13.82
N THR A 142 -7.55 8.56 13.15
CA THR A 142 -8.35 8.26 11.96
C THR A 142 -9.32 7.11 12.27
N ASN A 143 -10.26 6.88 11.35
CA ASN A 143 -11.25 5.79 11.45
C ASN A 143 -11.34 5.02 10.12
N PHE A 144 -10.23 4.89 9.39
CA PHE A 144 -10.25 4.29 8.06
C PHE A 144 -10.67 2.82 8.08
N SER A 145 -10.33 2.10 9.15
CA SER A 145 -10.71 0.70 9.36
C SER A 145 -12.23 0.45 9.35
N ARG A 146 -13.04 1.47 9.68
CA ARG A 146 -14.51 1.34 9.66
C ARG A 146 -15.07 1.07 8.27
N ILE A 147 -14.30 1.33 7.20
CA ILE A 147 -14.69 1.01 5.82
C ILE A 147 -14.97 -0.49 5.63
N ALA A 148 -14.40 -1.35 6.48
CA ALA A 148 -14.68 -2.79 6.46
C ALA A 148 -16.18 -3.11 6.69
N SER A 149 -16.94 -2.24 7.36
CA SER A 149 -18.39 -2.42 7.51
C SER A 149 -19.19 -2.22 6.22
N LYS A 150 -18.61 -1.55 5.23
CA LYS A 150 -19.19 -1.35 3.89
C LYS A 150 -18.84 -2.51 2.94
N TRP A 151 -17.76 -3.24 3.23
CA TRP A 151 -17.32 -4.40 2.44
C TRP A 151 -18.32 -5.55 2.54
N LYS A 152 -18.87 -5.95 1.39
CA LYS A 152 -19.91 -6.98 1.25
C LYS A 152 -19.58 -7.96 0.15
#